data_AF-A0A182YHI0-F1
#
_entry.id   AF-A0A182YHI0-F1
#
_cell.length_a   1.000
_cell.length_b   1.000
_cell.length_c   1.000
_cell.angle_alpha   90.00
_cell.angle_beta   90.00
_cell.angle_gamma   90.00
#
_symmetry.space_group_name_H-M   'P 1'
#
loop_
_entity.id
_entity.type
_entity.pdbx_description
1 polymer ?
#
loop_
_entity_poly.entity_id
_entity_poly.type
_entity_poly.pdbx_seq_one_letter_code
_entity_poly.pdbx_strand_id
1 'polypeptide(L)'
;MSLASLRHVRALVPQPVRTLTTSCALHKDESSWLSKLMVRKIEPTKNSHSRMLSDKFDIYELHTHNVRPDSVGKYLENYKNTVQIVQSKGNLSMELIGSWNVEVGDLDQCLHLWRYTGGFEMVDQAKRELTSDKNYVQLMQERGTFLRSRHLQYLLAFSYWPQLQLREGKNIYEIRSYRLKPGTMIEWGNNWARAINHRQNNNEAFAGYFSQIGRLYNVHHIWCYKDLQGRKETRESAWRSPGWDECVAYTVPLIREMHCRILAPTEFSPTQ
;
A
#
# COMPACT_ATOMS: atom_id res chain seq x y z
N MET A 1 -35.11 27.65 92.78
CA MET A 1 -36.55 27.75 93.10
C MET A 1 -37.17 28.60 92.00
N SER A 2 -37.77 28.01 90.97
CA SER A 2 -39.14 27.47 90.88
C SER A 2 -40.07 28.44 90.13
N LEU A 3 -40.50 27.96 88.96
CA LEU A 3 -41.78 28.13 88.27
C LEU A 3 -42.32 29.54 87.96
N ALA A 4 -42.42 29.83 86.65
CA ALA A 4 -43.55 30.59 86.11
C ALA A 4 -44.08 29.88 84.85
N SER A 5 -45.40 29.74 84.84
CA SER A 5 -46.23 28.89 83.98
C SER A 5 -46.60 29.53 82.64
N LEU A 6 -46.85 28.67 81.65
CA LEU A 6 -47.31 28.93 80.29
C LEU A 6 -48.73 29.52 80.21
N ARG A 7 -48.96 30.39 79.21
CA ARG A 7 -50.23 30.45 78.47
C ARG A 7 -49.99 30.56 76.96
N HIS A 8 -50.73 29.74 76.23
CA HIS A 8 -50.67 29.51 74.79
C HIS A 8 -51.33 30.63 73.97
N VAL A 9 -50.74 30.96 72.81
CA VAL A 9 -51.48 31.43 71.62
C VAL A 9 -50.90 30.74 70.39
N ARG A 10 -51.76 30.02 69.66
CA ARG A 10 -51.49 29.35 68.37
C ARG A 10 -51.14 30.36 67.29
N ALA A 11 -49.98 30.20 66.65
CA ALA A 11 -49.69 30.81 65.35
C ALA A 11 -49.57 29.70 64.31
N LEU A 12 -50.35 29.84 63.24
CA LEU A 12 -50.49 28.91 62.12
C LEU A 12 -49.20 28.84 61.29
N VAL A 13 -48.80 27.61 60.96
CA VAL A 13 -47.64 27.25 60.15
C VAL A 13 -47.91 27.59 58.67
N PRO A 14 -47.03 28.35 57.97
CA PRO A 14 -47.03 28.37 56.52
C PRO A 14 -46.30 27.13 56.01
N GLN A 15 -47.01 26.26 55.27
CA GLN A 15 -46.40 25.17 54.51
C GLN A 15 -45.57 25.74 53.35
N PRO A 16 -44.32 25.30 53.13
CA PRO A 16 -43.64 25.57 51.87
C PRO A 16 -44.21 24.67 50.77
N VAL A 17 -44.96 25.29 49.86
CA VAL A 17 -45.40 24.70 48.59
C VAL A 17 -44.16 24.33 47.78
N ARG A 18 -43.94 23.04 47.53
CA ARG A 18 -42.97 22.58 46.54
C ARG A 18 -43.50 22.93 45.15
N THR A 19 -42.98 24.00 44.56
CA THR A 19 -43.12 24.26 43.12
C THR A 19 -42.29 23.26 42.33
N LEU A 20 -42.96 22.37 41.61
CA LEU A 20 -42.36 21.58 40.53
C LEU A 20 -42.13 22.51 39.34
N THR A 21 -40.86 22.83 39.06
CA THR A 21 -40.47 23.56 37.85
C THR A 21 -39.97 22.54 36.82
N THR A 22 -40.62 22.49 35.66
CA THR A 22 -40.20 21.70 34.50
C THR A 22 -39.13 22.43 33.68
N SER A 23 -38.01 21.74 33.50
CA SER A 23 -37.03 21.79 32.40
C SER A 23 -36.37 23.13 32.02
N CYS A 24 -35.05 23.16 32.20
CA CYS A 24 -34.12 23.60 31.15
C CYS A 24 -33.22 22.41 30.81
N ALA A 25 -33.16 22.06 29.53
CA ALA A 25 -32.37 20.97 29.02
C ALA A 25 -30.89 21.18 29.34
N LEU A 26 -30.33 20.30 30.17
CA LEU A 26 -28.89 20.11 30.25
C LEU A 26 -28.42 19.72 28.84
N HIS A 27 -27.57 20.56 28.24
CA HIS A 27 -26.77 20.19 27.08
C HIS A 27 -25.88 19.01 27.48
N LYS A 28 -26.43 17.81 27.30
CA LYS A 28 -25.70 16.56 27.34
C LYS A 28 -24.94 16.51 26.03
N ASP A 29 -23.67 16.90 26.09
CA ASP A 29 -22.71 16.63 25.02
C ASP A 29 -22.49 15.10 24.99
N GLU A 30 -23.47 14.39 24.44
CA GLU A 30 -23.31 13.01 23.98
C GLU A 30 -22.74 13.03 22.56
N SER A 31 -21.58 13.66 22.36
CA SER A 31 -20.64 13.25 21.32
C SER A 31 -20.02 11.90 21.72
N SER A 32 -20.92 10.92 21.66
CA SER A 32 -20.79 9.57 22.16
C SER A 32 -19.54 8.90 21.60
N TRP A 33 -18.69 8.41 22.50
CA TRP A 33 -17.63 7.43 22.20
C TRP A 33 -18.13 6.23 21.37
N LEU A 34 -19.44 5.93 21.41
CA LEU A 34 -20.09 4.91 20.60
C LEU A 34 -20.19 5.29 19.11
N SER A 35 -20.15 6.57 18.74
CA SER A 35 -20.10 6.99 17.33
C SER A 35 -18.80 6.59 16.64
N LYS A 36 -17.71 6.44 17.42
CA LYS A 36 -16.43 5.88 16.95
C LYS A 36 -16.43 4.35 16.85
N LEU A 37 -17.49 3.69 17.31
CA LEU A 37 -17.71 2.24 17.22
C LEU A 37 -18.68 1.83 16.11
N MET A 38 -19.25 2.79 15.37
CA MET A 38 -20.02 2.47 14.17
C MET A 38 -19.05 2.01 13.07
N VAL A 39 -18.98 0.69 12.88
CA VAL A 39 -18.40 0.08 11.69
C VAL A 39 -19.06 0.74 10.48
N ARG A 40 -18.25 1.44 9.67
CA ARG A 40 -18.68 2.09 8.43
C ARG A 40 -19.49 1.06 7.63
N LYS A 41 -20.78 1.30 7.41
CA LYS A 41 -21.61 0.44 6.57
C LYS A 41 -21.09 0.54 5.14
N ILE A 42 -20.35 -0.48 4.70
CA ILE A 42 -19.89 -0.60 3.32
C ILE A 42 -21.07 -1.13 2.51
N GLU A 43 -21.59 -0.33 1.58
CA GLU A 43 -22.59 -0.83 0.64
C GLU A 43 -21.98 -1.93 -0.25
N PRO A 44 -22.65 -3.08 -0.40
CA PRO A 44 -22.14 -4.18 -1.22
C PRO A 44 -22.12 -3.75 -2.69
N THR A 45 -20.92 -3.56 -3.24
CA THR A 45 -20.71 -3.29 -4.67
C THR A 45 -20.96 -4.55 -5.50
N LYS A 46 -21.76 -4.44 -6.57
CA LYS A 46 -22.11 -5.56 -7.48
C LYS A 46 -20.96 -6.04 -8.40
N ASN A 47 -19.85 -5.31 -8.48
CA ASN A 47 -18.68 -5.64 -9.31
C ASN A 47 -17.49 -6.12 -8.47
N SER A 48 -16.61 -6.95 -9.04
CA SER A 48 -15.38 -7.35 -8.35
C SER A 48 -14.49 -6.12 -8.07
N HIS A 49 -13.89 -6.07 -6.88
CA HIS A 49 -13.01 -4.96 -6.46
C HIS A 49 -11.88 -4.66 -7.46
N SER A 50 -11.40 -5.68 -8.19
CA SER A 50 -10.37 -5.55 -9.21
C SER A 50 -10.82 -4.81 -10.46
N ARG A 51 -12.04 -5.04 -10.95
CA ARG A 51 -12.58 -4.36 -12.15
C ARG A 51 -12.83 -2.87 -11.95
N MET A 52 -13.00 -2.43 -10.70
CA MET A 52 -13.20 -1.02 -10.39
C MET A 52 -11.88 -0.22 -10.40
N LEU A 53 -10.73 -0.90 -10.27
CA LEU A 53 -9.42 -0.27 -10.09
C LEU A 53 -8.42 -0.60 -11.18
N SER A 54 -8.68 -1.61 -12.02
CA SER A 54 -7.87 -2.02 -13.17
C SER A 54 -8.75 -2.24 -14.39
N ASP A 55 -8.29 -1.73 -15.52
CA ASP A 55 -8.82 -1.96 -16.88
C ASP A 55 -7.97 -2.98 -17.67
N LYS A 56 -6.83 -3.42 -17.11
CA LYS A 56 -5.85 -4.28 -17.79
C LYS A 56 -5.99 -5.74 -17.44
N PHE A 57 -5.70 -6.59 -18.43
CA PHE A 57 -5.61 -8.05 -18.31
C PHE A 57 -4.23 -8.54 -17.87
N ASP A 58 -3.24 -7.64 -17.78
CA ASP A 58 -1.88 -7.98 -17.42
C ASP A 58 -1.77 -8.32 -15.94
N ILE A 59 -1.05 -9.41 -15.64
CA ILE A 59 -0.72 -9.80 -14.28
C ILE A 59 0.72 -9.39 -13.99
N TYR A 60 0.93 -8.62 -12.93
CA TYR A 60 2.27 -8.25 -12.48
C TYR A 60 2.70 -9.17 -11.35
N GLU A 61 3.88 -9.74 -11.47
CA GLU A 61 4.46 -10.65 -10.47
C GLU A 61 5.62 -9.95 -9.77
N LEU A 62 5.42 -9.58 -8.49
CA LEU A 62 6.44 -8.93 -7.67
C LEU A 62 7.09 -9.96 -6.74
N HIS A 63 8.32 -10.34 -7.05
CA HIS A 63 9.20 -11.11 -6.17
C HIS A 63 9.92 -10.18 -5.21
N THR A 64 9.97 -10.57 -3.93
CA THR A 64 10.88 -10.01 -2.93
C THR A 64 11.75 -11.14 -2.39
N HIS A 65 13.05 -11.09 -2.64
CA HIS A 65 14.01 -12.13 -2.27
C HIS A 65 14.95 -11.56 -1.21
N ASN A 66 14.96 -12.15 -0.02
CA ASN A 66 15.93 -11.82 1.02
C ASN A 66 17.14 -12.73 0.82
N VAL A 67 18.22 -12.17 0.32
CA VAL A 67 19.46 -12.88 -0.02
C VAL A 67 20.33 -12.99 1.22
N ARG A 68 21.16 -14.03 1.32
CA ARG A 68 22.20 -14.06 2.35
C ARG A 68 23.29 -13.02 2.01
N PRO A 69 23.76 -12.22 2.99
CA PRO A 69 24.74 -11.16 2.72
C PRO A 69 26.04 -11.68 2.06
N ASP A 70 26.47 -12.88 2.42
CA ASP A 70 27.67 -13.55 1.87
C ASP A 70 27.48 -14.11 0.44
N SER A 71 26.30 -13.95 -0.16
CA SER A 71 25.92 -14.58 -1.43
C SER A 71 25.33 -13.65 -2.47
N VAL A 72 25.28 -12.34 -2.21
CA VAL A 72 24.63 -11.37 -3.11
C VAL A 72 25.16 -11.46 -4.55
N GLY A 73 26.48 -11.53 -4.75
CA GLY A 73 27.07 -11.67 -6.08
C GLY A 73 26.65 -12.96 -6.80
N LYS A 74 26.73 -14.11 -6.12
CA LYS A 74 26.32 -15.42 -6.68
C LYS A 74 24.82 -15.44 -7.02
N TYR A 75 24.01 -14.82 -6.17
CA TYR A 75 22.58 -14.70 -6.39
C TYR A 75 22.27 -13.84 -7.62
N LEU A 76 22.91 -12.68 -7.79
CA LEU A 76 22.66 -11.79 -8.92
C LEU A 76 23.05 -12.44 -10.24
N GLU A 77 24.20 -13.14 -10.29
CA GLU A 77 24.62 -13.90 -11.47
C GLU A 77 23.61 -15.03 -11.80
N ASN A 78 23.17 -15.79 -10.79
CA ASN A 78 22.14 -16.81 -10.98
C ASN A 78 20.81 -16.22 -11.49
N TYR A 79 20.38 -15.07 -10.95
CA TYR A 79 19.12 -14.44 -11.35
C TYR A 79 19.22 -13.84 -12.76
N LYS A 80 20.38 -13.27 -13.14
CA LYS A 80 20.66 -12.85 -14.52
C LYS A 80 20.51 -14.00 -15.50
N ASN A 81 21.11 -15.15 -15.20
CA ASN A 81 20.98 -16.36 -16.02
C ASN A 81 19.52 -16.85 -16.07
N THR A 82 18.76 -16.68 -14.99
CA THR A 82 17.32 -16.97 -15.00
C THR A 82 16.56 -16.07 -15.98
N VAL A 83 16.85 -14.77 -15.97
CA VAL A 83 16.24 -13.79 -16.88
C VAL A 83 16.56 -14.14 -18.34
N GLN A 84 17.82 -14.48 -18.62
CA GLN A 84 18.25 -14.88 -19.97
C GLN A 84 17.52 -16.13 -20.46
N ILE A 85 17.34 -17.16 -19.62
CA ILE A 85 16.56 -18.34 -19.99
C ILE A 85 15.12 -17.94 -20.34
N VAL A 86 14.45 -17.15 -19.48
CA VAL A 86 13.07 -16.71 -19.73
C VAL A 86 12.96 -15.95 -21.06
N GLN A 87 13.88 -15.01 -21.31
CA GLN A 87 13.94 -14.23 -22.55
C GLN A 87 14.21 -15.10 -23.79
N SER A 88 15.03 -16.15 -23.66
CA SER A 88 15.37 -17.05 -24.78
C SER A 88 14.20 -17.89 -25.29
N LYS A 89 13.14 -18.06 -24.50
CA LYS A 89 12.00 -18.90 -24.86
C LYS A 89 11.14 -18.30 -25.98
N GLY A 90 11.01 -16.97 -26.04
CA GLY A 90 10.33 -16.23 -27.11
C GLY A 90 8.81 -16.43 -27.22
N ASN A 91 8.27 -17.57 -26.77
CA ASN A 91 6.85 -17.91 -26.75
C ASN A 91 6.15 -17.58 -25.42
N LEU A 92 6.91 -17.15 -24.41
CA LEU A 92 6.38 -16.72 -23.13
C LEU A 92 5.88 -15.28 -23.23
N SER A 93 4.60 -15.05 -22.97
CA SER A 93 4.02 -13.70 -22.79
C SER A 93 4.43 -13.09 -21.44
N MET A 94 5.72 -13.13 -21.12
CA MET A 94 6.31 -12.70 -19.86
C MET A 94 7.53 -11.83 -20.13
N GLU A 95 7.60 -10.67 -19.49
CA GLU A 95 8.77 -9.78 -19.57
C GLU A 95 9.19 -9.26 -18.20
N LEU A 96 10.49 -9.00 -18.05
CA LEU A 96 11.02 -8.34 -16.87
C LEU A 96 10.75 -6.85 -17.01
N ILE A 97 10.05 -6.26 -16.04
CA ILE A 97 9.79 -4.82 -15.98
C ILE A 97 10.90 -4.10 -15.23
N GLY A 98 11.41 -4.73 -14.17
CA GLY A 98 12.52 -4.18 -13.41
C GLY A 98 13.06 -5.18 -12.39
N SER A 99 14.35 -5.06 -12.12
CA SER A 99 15.09 -5.82 -11.14
C SER A 99 15.94 -4.85 -10.33
N TRP A 100 15.81 -4.87 -9.01
CA TRP A 100 16.47 -3.90 -8.15
C TRP A 100 17.07 -4.53 -6.89
N ASN A 101 18.20 -3.98 -6.45
CA ASN A 101 18.72 -4.15 -5.11
C ASN A 101 18.15 -3.08 -4.18
N VAL A 102 17.84 -3.42 -2.93
CA VAL A 102 17.48 -2.45 -1.91
C VAL A 102 18.74 -1.82 -1.33
N GLU A 103 18.85 -0.49 -1.45
CA GLU A 103 19.96 0.29 -0.88
C GLU A 103 19.60 0.97 0.44
N VAL A 104 18.31 1.26 0.66
CA VAL A 104 17.80 1.80 1.93
C VAL A 104 16.54 1.04 2.32
N GLY A 105 16.50 0.56 3.57
CA GLY A 105 15.44 -0.30 4.10
C GLY A 105 16.01 -1.67 4.46
N ASP A 106 15.38 -2.74 3.99
CA ASP A 106 15.85 -4.12 4.21
C ASP A 106 17.07 -4.41 3.32
N LEU A 107 18.29 -4.28 3.86
CA LEU A 107 19.51 -4.60 3.12
C LEU A 107 19.61 -6.10 2.76
N ASP A 108 20.38 -6.39 1.72
CA ASP A 108 20.53 -7.73 1.12
C ASP A 108 19.18 -8.30 0.63
N GLN A 109 18.34 -7.42 0.09
CA GLN A 109 17.05 -7.77 -0.50
C GLN A 109 17.01 -7.33 -1.96
N CYS A 110 16.46 -8.19 -2.82
CA CYS A 110 16.25 -7.90 -4.23
C CYS A 110 14.75 -7.94 -4.55
N LEU A 111 14.30 -7.01 -5.39
CA LEU A 111 12.93 -6.97 -5.91
C LEU A 111 12.95 -7.21 -7.40
N HIS A 112 12.09 -8.10 -7.90
CA HIS A 112 11.95 -8.36 -9.33
C HIS A 112 10.48 -8.27 -9.70
N LEU A 113 10.19 -7.40 -10.67
CA LEU A 113 8.85 -7.17 -11.18
C LEU A 113 8.76 -7.71 -12.60
N TRP A 114 7.89 -8.70 -12.78
CA TRP A 114 7.59 -9.28 -14.08
C TRP A 114 6.17 -8.92 -14.51
N ARG A 115 5.93 -8.84 -15.81
CA ARG A 115 4.60 -8.66 -16.40
C ARG A 115 4.26 -9.89 -17.23
N TYR A 116 3.06 -10.43 -17.01
CA TYR A 116 2.43 -11.43 -17.86
C TYR A 116 1.30 -10.78 -18.64
N THR A 117 1.34 -10.87 -19.96
CA THR A 117 0.27 -10.40 -20.84
C THR A 117 -0.68 -11.55 -21.12
N GLY A 118 -1.99 -11.35 -20.91
CA GLY A 118 -3.02 -12.38 -21.18
C GLY A 118 -3.58 -13.10 -19.94
N GLY A 119 -3.42 -12.52 -18.75
CA GLY A 119 -4.08 -13.02 -17.53
C GLY A 119 -3.40 -14.23 -16.88
N PHE A 120 -4.10 -14.86 -15.93
CA PHE A 120 -3.57 -15.97 -15.14
C PHE A 120 -3.30 -17.25 -15.95
N GLU A 121 -3.99 -17.46 -17.06
CA GLU A 121 -3.71 -18.61 -17.94
C GLU A 121 -2.27 -18.57 -18.48
N MET A 122 -1.80 -17.38 -18.85
CA MET A 122 -0.42 -17.18 -19.31
C MET A 122 0.60 -17.33 -18.18
N VAL A 123 0.21 -16.99 -16.94
CA VAL A 123 1.04 -17.28 -15.75
C VAL A 123 1.23 -18.81 -15.59
N ASP A 124 0.14 -19.58 -15.71
CA ASP A 124 0.19 -21.03 -15.56
C ASP A 124 0.93 -21.71 -16.71
N GLN A 125 0.74 -21.23 -17.95
CA GLN A 125 1.51 -21.69 -19.10
C GLN A 125 3.01 -21.46 -18.88
N ALA A 126 3.41 -20.23 -18.53
CA ALA A 126 4.81 -19.91 -18.31
C ALA A 126 5.43 -20.76 -17.20
N LYS A 127 4.70 -21.01 -16.11
CA LYS A 127 5.17 -21.92 -15.05
C LYS A 127 5.37 -23.35 -15.55
N ARG A 128 4.44 -23.90 -16.33
CA ARG A 128 4.58 -25.26 -16.90
C ARG A 128 5.80 -25.35 -17.82
N GLU A 129 5.97 -24.38 -18.70
CA GLU A 129 7.10 -24.37 -19.63
C GLU A 129 8.43 -24.21 -18.91
N LEU A 130 8.55 -23.27 -17.97
CA LEU A 130 9.77 -23.03 -17.21
C LEU A 130 10.12 -24.21 -16.30
N THR A 131 9.15 -24.84 -15.66
CA THR A 131 9.40 -26.02 -14.81
C THR A 131 9.76 -27.29 -15.59
N SER A 132 9.49 -27.33 -16.90
CA SER A 132 9.96 -28.39 -17.79
C SER A 132 11.41 -28.20 -18.27
N ASP A 133 11.95 -26.98 -18.16
CA ASP A 133 13.32 -26.65 -18.55
C ASP A 133 14.31 -27.03 -17.44
N LYS A 134 15.21 -27.99 -17.75
CA LYS A 134 16.19 -28.50 -16.78
C LYS A 134 17.17 -27.42 -16.30
N ASN A 135 17.58 -26.49 -17.17
CA ASN A 135 18.51 -25.42 -16.81
C ASN A 135 17.83 -24.42 -15.87
N TYR A 136 16.57 -24.07 -16.16
CA TYR A 136 15.78 -23.22 -15.28
C TYR A 136 15.58 -23.86 -13.89
N VAL A 137 15.24 -25.16 -13.86
CA VAL A 137 15.07 -25.90 -12.60
C VAL A 137 16.37 -25.96 -11.79
N GLN A 138 17.51 -26.18 -12.45
CA GLN A 138 18.81 -26.15 -11.78
C GLN A 138 19.10 -24.77 -11.17
N LEU A 139 18.90 -23.68 -11.93
CA LEU A 139 19.07 -22.33 -11.40
C LEU A 139 18.15 -22.06 -10.21
N MET A 140 16.89 -22.55 -10.24
CA MET A 140 15.96 -22.43 -9.12
C MET A 140 16.45 -23.15 -7.86
N GLN A 141 17.04 -24.34 -8.00
CA GLN A 141 17.59 -25.12 -6.88
C GLN A 141 18.82 -24.42 -6.28
N GLU A 142 19.76 -24.01 -7.13
CA GLU A 142 20.96 -23.27 -6.73
C GLU A 142 20.60 -21.96 -6.03
N ARG A 143 19.65 -21.18 -6.60
CA ARG A 143 19.14 -19.95 -5.99
C ARG A 143 18.61 -20.17 -4.60
N GLY A 144 17.95 -21.30 -4.35
CA GLY A 144 17.45 -21.66 -3.03
C GLY A 144 18.53 -21.67 -1.96
N THR A 145 19.77 -22.04 -2.33
CA THR A 145 20.89 -22.02 -1.39
C THR A 145 21.28 -20.60 -0.99
N PHE A 146 21.13 -19.60 -1.88
CA PHE A 146 21.54 -18.20 -1.66
C PHE A 146 20.53 -17.35 -0.87
N LEU A 147 19.34 -17.88 -0.56
CA LEU A 147 18.23 -17.12 0.00
C LEU A 147 18.01 -17.41 1.48
N ARG A 148 17.71 -16.37 2.26
CA ARG A 148 17.14 -16.47 3.61
C ARG A 148 15.63 -16.73 3.53
N SER A 149 14.94 -16.01 2.64
CA SER A 149 13.51 -16.18 2.40
C SER A 149 13.10 -15.51 1.08
N ARG A 150 11.89 -15.82 0.61
CA ARG A 150 11.30 -15.23 -0.59
C ARG A 150 9.81 -15.02 -0.42
N HIS A 151 9.29 -13.97 -1.04
CA HIS A 151 7.87 -13.65 -1.09
C HIS A 151 7.46 -13.32 -2.53
N LEU A 152 6.24 -13.69 -2.89
CA LEU A 152 5.66 -13.49 -4.20
C LEU A 152 4.25 -12.90 -4.06
N GLN A 153 3.96 -11.88 -4.86
CA GLN A 153 2.62 -11.31 -5.01
C GLN A 153 2.24 -11.23 -6.49
N TYR A 154 0.99 -11.60 -6.80
CA TYR A 154 0.38 -11.24 -8.07
C TYR A 154 -0.45 -9.98 -7.88
N LEU A 155 -0.23 -9.02 -8.77
CA LEU A 155 -0.73 -7.66 -8.68
C LEU A 155 -1.46 -7.27 -9.98
N LEU A 156 -2.36 -6.30 -9.87
CA LEU A 156 -2.89 -5.55 -11.01
C LEU A 156 -2.42 -4.10 -10.92
N ALA A 157 -2.28 -3.46 -12.08
CA ALA A 157 -1.99 -2.04 -12.16
C ALA A 157 -3.24 -1.20 -11.89
N PHE A 158 -3.08 -0.05 -11.23
CA PHE A 158 -4.15 0.93 -11.17
C PHE A 158 -4.39 1.56 -12.54
N SER A 159 -5.65 1.63 -12.99
CA SER A 159 -6.01 2.21 -14.29
C SER A 159 -5.71 3.71 -14.39
N TYR A 160 -5.79 4.43 -13.27
CA TYR A 160 -5.49 5.86 -13.19
C TYR A 160 -3.98 6.16 -13.08
N TRP A 161 -3.13 5.14 -12.96
CA TRP A 161 -1.68 5.36 -12.91
C TRP A 161 -1.15 5.65 -14.32
N PRO A 162 -0.20 6.59 -14.49
CA PRO A 162 0.45 6.81 -15.78
C PRO A 162 0.98 5.52 -16.40
N GLN A 163 0.96 5.45 -17.73
CA GLN A 163 1.55 4.32 -18.45
C GLN A 163 3.02 4.17 -18.09
N LEU A 164 3.45 2.94 -17.85
CA LEU A 164 4.83 2.64 -17.54
C LEU A 164 5.72 3.04 -18.72
N GLN A 165 6.73 3.86 -18.43
CA GLN A 165 7.75 4.27 -19.39
C GLN A 165 9.13 4.05 -18.75
N LEU A 166 10.02 3.40 -19.49
CA LEU A 166 11.43 3.34 -19.14
C LEU A 166 12.06 4.73 -19.30
N ARG A 167 13.04 5.03 -18.46
CA ARG A 167 13.68 6.35 -18.43
C ARG A 167 15.16 6.21 -18.67
N GLU A 168 15.71 7.18 -19.38
CA GLU A 168 17.14 7.23 -19.63
C GLU A 168 17.90 7.70 -18.37
N GLY A 169 19.16 7.26 -18.28
CA GLY A 169 20.10 7.69 -17.25
C GLY A 169 20.03 6.87 -15.97
N LYS A 170 21.06 7.03 -15.13
CA LYS A 170 21.23 6.31 -13.86
C LYS A 170 20.20 6.78 -12.83
N ASN A 171 19.02 6.17 -12.85
CA ASN A 171 17.93 6.51 -11.95
C ASN A 171 17.93 5.63 -10.69
N ILE A 172 17.41 6.19 -9.59
CA ILE A 172 17.01 5.43 -8.41
C ILE A 172 15.50 5.27 -8.36
N TYR A 173 15.05 4.22 -7.72
CA TYR A 173 13.63 3.91 -7.57
C TYR A 173 13.25 3.92 -6.09
N GLU A 174 12.03 4.35 -5.78
CA GLU A 174 11.44 4.25 -4.44
C GLU A 174 10.18 3.40 -4.52
N ILE A 175 10.15 2.26 -3.84
CA ILE A 175 8.91 1.52 -3.65
C ILE A 175 8.31 1.86 -2.28
N ARG A 176 7.08 2.36 -2.29
CA ARG A 176 6.26 2.57 -1.11
C ARG A 176 5.15 1.52 -1.09
N SER A 177 5.20 0.63 -0.12
CA SER A 177 4.21 -0.42 0.08
C SER A 177 3.32 -0.05 1.26
N TYR A 178 2.00 -0.15 1.09
CA TYR A 178 1.02 0.14 2.12
C TYR A 178 0.14 -1.07 2.36
N ARG A 179 0.05 -1.51 3.61
CA ARG A 179 -0.94 -2.49 4.04
C ARG A 179 -2.16 -1.71 4.51
N LEU A 180 -3.24 -1.78 3.76
CA LEU A 180 -4.49 -1.09 4.05
C LEU A 180 -5.31 -1.84 5.09
N LYS A 181 -6.23 -1.11 5.73
CA LYS A 181 -7.29 -1.72 6.55
C LYS A 181 -8.19 -2.57 5.62
N PRO A 182 -8.59 -3.79 6.03
CA PRO A 182 -9.54 -4.59 5.27
C PRO A 182 -10.80 -3.78 4.93
N GLY A 183 -11.24 -3.87 3.67
CA GLY A 183 -12.41 -3.14 3.16
C GLY A 183 -12.14 -1.72 2.67
N THR A 184 -10.96 -1.13 2.88
CA THR A 184 -10.70 0.28 2.50
C THR A 184 -9.95 0.43 1.17
N MET A 185 -9.70 -0.64 0.42
CA MET A 185 -8.90 -0.58 -0.81
C MET A 185 -9.53 0.30 -1.89
N ILE A 186 -10.83 0.15 -2.16
CA ILE A 186 -11.55 0.99 -3.13
C ILE A 186 -11.52 2.46 -2.68
N GLU A 187 -11.85 2.70 -1.42
CA GLU A 187 -11.87 4.05 -0.88
C GLU A 187 -10.51 4.74 -1.01
N TRP A 188 -9.45 4.03 -0.64
CA TRP A 188 -8.08 4.52 -0.76
C TRP A 188 -7.70 4.74 -2.23
N GLY A 189 -8.03 3.80 -3.12
CA GLY A 189 -7.76 3.89 -4.56
C GLY A 189 -8.48 5.06 -5.23
N ASN A 190 -9.74 5.31 -4.90
CA ASN A 190 -10.52 6.43 -5.43
C ASN A 190 -9.95 7.79 -5.01
N ASN A 191 -9.38 7.89 -3.81
CA ASN A 191 -8.67 9.10 -3.40
C ASN A 191 -7.36 9.26 -4.15
N TRP A 192 -6.61 8.17 -4.33
CA TRP A 192 -5.36 8.20 -5.08
C TRP A 192 -5.51 8.49 -6.57
N ALA A 193 -6.66 8.13 -7.18
CA ALA A 193 -6.99 8.50 -8.55
C ALA A 193 -7.00 10.03 -8.77
N ARG A 194 -7.30 10.82 -7.73
CA ARG A 194 -7.14 12.28 -7.76
C ARG A 194 -5.75 12.71 -7.31
N ALA A 195 -5.25 12.10 -6.24
CA ALA A 195 -3.99 12.48 -5.61
C ALA A 195 -2.78 12.35 -6.56
N ILE A 196 -2.80 11.38 -7.48
CA ILE A 196 -1.70 11.16 -8.42
C ILE A 196 -1.43 12.38 -9.32
N ASN A 197 -2.45 13.17 -9.64
CA ASN A 197 -2.30 14.35 -10.49
C ASN A 197 -1.41 15.43 -9.85
N HIS A 198 -1.39 15.51 -8.51
CA HIS A 198 -0.48 16.41 -7.78
C HIS A 198 0.99 15.97 -7.85
N ARG A 199 1.25 14.74 -8.32
CA ARG A 199 2.56 14.09 -8.37
C ARG A 199 3.02 13.78 -9.80
N GLN A 200 2.40 14.38 -10.81
CA GLN A 200 2.80 14.19 -12.21
C GLN A 200 3.79 15.26 -12.70
N ASN A 201 3.84 16.43 -12.05
CA ASN A 201 4.61 17.59 -12.54
C ASN A 201 6.12 17.34 -12.64
N ASN A 202 6.71 16.49 -11.79
CA ASN A 202 8.14 16.17 -11.89
C ASN A 202 8.38 14.82 -12.59
N ASN A 203 7.36 14.30 -13.28
CA ASN A 203 7.42 13.01 -13.96
C ASN A 203 7.96 11.90 -13.03
N GLU A 204 7.56 11.84 -11.76
CA GLU A 204 8.15 10.92 -10.78
C GLU A 204 7.44 9.55 -10.70
N ALA A 205 6.21 9.45 -11.22
CA ALA A 205 5.41 8.23 -11.17
C ALA A 205 5.97 7.18 -12.15
N PHE A 206 6.31 5.99 -11.65
CA PHE A 206 6.75 4.88 -12.49
C PHE A 206 5.68 3.79 -12.61
N ALA A 207 5.15 3.31 -11.48
CA ALA A 207 4.10 2.30 -11.49
C ALA A 207 3.28 2.28 -10.20
N GLY A 208 2.02 1.86 -10.28
CA GLY A 208 1.11 1.75 -9.15
C GLY A 208 0.31 0.45 -9.22
N TYR A 209 0.34 -0.34 -8.16
CA TYR A 209 -0.21 -1.70 -8.14
C TYR A 209 -1.02 -2.00 -6.88
N PHE A 210 -1.94 -2.97 -6.98
CA PHE A 210 -2.65 -3.55 -5.84
C PHE A 210 -2.68 -5.08 -5.91
N SER A 211 -2.63 -5.72 -4.73
CA SER A 211 -2.55 -7.17 -4.59
C SER A 211 -3.82 -7.89 -5.04
N GLN A 212 -3.66 -8.94 -5.85
CA GLN A 212 -4.70 -9.95 -6.14
C GLN A 212 -4.47 -11.25 -5.36
N ILE A 213 -3.22 -11.75 -5.33
CA ILE A 213 -2.86 -13.01 -4.67
C ILE A 213 -1.57 -12.80 -3.87
N GLY A 214 -1.47 -13.47 -2.72
CA GLY A 214 -0.38 -13.32 -1.76
C GLY A 214 -0.80 -12.44 -0.58
N ARG A 215 0.02 -11.44 -0.22
CA ARG A 215 -0.34 -10.47 0.83
C ARG A 215 -1.48 -9.57 0.36
N LEU A 216 -2.68 -9.80 0.90
CA LEU A 216 -3.90 -9.05 0.58
C LEU A 216 -3.93 -7.67 1.24
N TYR A 217 -4.82 -6.82 0.71
CA TYR A 217 -4.97 -5.42 1.12
C TYR A 217 -3.67 -4.62 0.99
N ASN A 218 -2.78 -5.01 0.06
CA ASN A 218 -1.50 -4.37 -0.13
C ASN A 218 -1.49 -3.60 -1.45
N VAL A 219 -0.90 -2.41 -1.41
CA VAL A 219 -0.75 -1.53 -2.57
C VAL A 219 0.69 -1.03 -2.64
N HIS A 220 1.22 -0.90 -3.85
CA HIS A 220 2.61 -0.53 -4.09
C HIS A 220 2.65 0.66 -5.05
N HIS A 221 3.31 1.74 -4.64
CA HIS A 221 3.70 2.82 -5.54
C HIS A 221 5.20 2.76 -5.78
N ILE A 222 5.59 2.75 -7.04
CA ILE A 222 6.97 2.83 -7.47
C ILE A 222 7.16 4.21 -8.10
N TRP A 223 8.14 4.94 -7.57
CA TRP A 223 8.56 6.25 -8.05
C TRP A 223 9.98 6.14 -8.59
N CYS A 224 10.31 6.99 -9.56
CA CYS A 224 11.63 7.04 -10.16
C CYS A 224 12.16 8.48 -10.08
N TYR A 225 13.41 8.59 -9.65
CA TYR A 225 14.10 9.85 -9.45
C TYR A 225 15.53 9.73 -9.98
N LYS A 226 16.12 10.87 -10.34
CA LYS A 226 17.53 10.93 -10.73
C LYS A 226 18.46 10.48 -9.60
N ASP A 227 18.23 10.98 -8.39
CA ASP A 227 19.03 10.72 -7.21
C ASP A 227 18.25 11.06 -5.92
N LEU A 228 18.86 10.86 -4.75
CA LEU A 228 18.22 11.12 -3.44
C LEU A 228 17.90 12.61 -3.21
N GLN A 229 18.68 13.52 -3.80
CA GLN A 229 18.46 14.95 -3.67
C GLN A 229 17.25 15.37 -4.53
N GLY A 230 17.19 14.92 -5.79
CA GLY A 230 16.04 15.11 -6.66
C GLY A 230 14.77 14.51 -6.07
N ARG A 231 14.87 13.34 -5.41
CA ARG A 231 13.76 12.77 -4.62
C ARG A 231 13.29 13.72 -3.51
N LYS A 232 14.20 14.30 -2.72
CA LYS A 232 13.86 15.25 -1.65
C LYS A 232 13.11 16.45 -2.22
N GLU A 233 13.68 17.09 -3.23
CA GLU A 233 13.12 18.27 -3.89
C GLU A 233 11.73 18.00 -4.48
N THR A 234 11.58 16.87 -5.17
CA THR A 234 10.31 16.41 -5.75
C THR A 234 9.24 16.27 -4.68
N ARG A 235 9.56 15.58 -3.57
CA ARG A 235 8.63 15.39 -2.46
C ARG A 235 8.26 16.68 -1.76
N GLU A 236 9.20 17.60 -1.56
CA GLU A 236 8.96 18.92 -0.99
C GLU A 236 8.10 19.78 -1.92
N SER A 237 8.30 19.68 -3.24
CA SER A 237 7.48 20.39 -4.23
C SER A 237 6.02 19.91 -4.21
N ALA A 238 5.78 18.60 -4.01
CA ALA A 238 4.43 18.05 -3.95
C ALA A 238 3.62 18.62 -2.77
N TRP A 239 4.27 18.91 -1.64
CA TRP A 239 3.63 19.58 -0.50
C TRP A 239 3.22 21.03 -0.75
N ARG A 240 3.73 21.66 -1.80
CA ARG A 240 3.31 23.00 -2.23
C ARG A 240 2.09 22.96 -3.17
N SER A 241 1.67 21.76 -3.59
CA SER A 241 0.50 21.57 -4.45
C SER A 241 -0.78 21.63 -3.60
N PRO A 242 -1.69 22.59 -3.85
CA PRO A 242 -2.94 22.69 -3.09
C PRO A 242 -3.76 21.40 -3.18
N GLY A 243 -4.28 20.91 -2.05
CA GLY A 243 -5.10 19.69 -1.96
C GLY A 243 -4.31 18.39 -1.78
N TRP A 244 -2.97 18.43 -1.90
CA TRP A 244 -2.15 17.26 -1.58
C TRP A 244 -2.22 16.89 -0.09
N ASP A 245 -2.22 17.89 0.78
CA ASP A 245 -2.35 17.76 2.23
C ASP A 245 -3.68 17.11 2.63
N GLU A 246 -4.79 17.51 2.01
CA GLU A 246 -6.11 16.89 2.21
C GLU A 246 -6.11 15.41 1.78
N CYS A 247 -5.50 15.10 0.63
CA CYS A 247 -5.35 13.73 0.16
C CYS A 247 -4.58 12.86 1.17
N VAL A 248 -3.49 13.40 1.73
CA VAL A 248 -2.70 12.72 2.76
C VAL A 248 -3.53 12.53 4.03
N ALA A 249 -4.20 13.57 4.52
CA ALA A 249 -5.04 13.52 5.72
C ALA A 249 -6.15 12.47 5.61
N TYR A 250 -6.73 12.30 4.42
CA TYR A 250 -7.78 11.31 4.18
C TYR A 250 -7.24 9.89 4.04
N THR A 251 -6.11 9.71 3.34
CA THR A 251 -5.61 8.37 3.01
C THR A 251 -4.81 7.70 4.11
N VAL A 252 -4.08 8.47 4.94
CA VAL A 252 -3.24 7.94 6.03
C VAL A 252 -4.05 7.10 7.05
N PRO A 253 -5.23 7.54 7.53
CA PRO A 253 -6.05 6.74 8.44
C PRO A 253 -6.51 5.39 7.88
N LEU A 254 -6.46 5.17 6.57
CA LEU A 254 -6.85 3.90 5.93
C LEU A 254 -5.71 2.87 5.92
N ILE A 255 -4.50 3.27 6.33
CA ILE A 255 -3.28 2.45 6.29
C ILE A 255 -3.04 1.83 7.68
N ARG A 256 -2.64 0.56 7.71
CA ARG A 256 -2.17 -0.15 8.92
C ARG A 256 -0.65 -0.07 9.06
N GLU A 257 0.06 -0.37 7.98
CA GLU A 257 1.53 -0.40 7.94
C GLU A 257 2.00 0.25 6.64
N MET A 258 3.13 0.94 6.69
CA MET A 258 3.77 1.54 5.52
C MET A 258 5.27 1.25 5.53
N HIS A 259 5.80 0.86 4.38
CA HIS A 259 7.22 0.61 4.19
C HIS A 259 7.72 1.38 2.97
N CYS A 260 8.92 1.93 3.08
CA CYS A 260 9.60 2.64 2.01
C CYS A 260 10.97 2.01 1.82
N ARG A 261 11.34 1.69 0.57
CA ARG A 261 12.67 1.21 0.20
C ARG A 261 13.21 2.04 -0.96
N ILE A 262 14.49 2.39 -0.89
CA ILE A 262 15.23 2.93 -2.05
C ILE A 262 15.90 1.76 -2.76
N LEU A 263 15.79 1.79 -4.08
CA LEU A 263 16.09 0.70 -4.98
C LEU A 263 17.07 1.18 -6.04
N ALA A 264 18.15 0.42 -6.25
CA ALA A 264 19.07 0.60 -7.36
C ALA A 264 18.84 -0.52 -8.40
N PRO A 265 18.71 -0.19 -9.70
CA PRO A 265 18.61 -1.19 -10.76
C PRO A 265 19.79 -2.16 -10.75
N THR A 266 19.52 -3.45 -10.99
CA THR A 266 20.59 -4.44 -11.24
C THR A 266 21.14 -4.28 -12.66
N GLU A 267 22.32 -4.84 -12.93
CA GLU A 267 23.00 -4.74 -14.24
C GLU A 267 22.26 -5.38 -15.43
N PHE A 268 21.23 -6.20 -15.16
CA PHE A 268 20.38 -6.81 -16.17
C PHE A 268 18.95 -6.26 -16.13
N SER A 269 18.70 -5.26 -15.29
CA SER A 269 17.40 -4.61 -15.22
C SER A 269 17.16 -3.73 -16.45
N PRO A 270 15.94 -3.75 -17.04
CA PRO A 270 15.55 -2.78 -18.08
C PRO A 270 15.44 -1.33 -17.59
N THR A 271 15.53 -1.10 -16.27
CA THR A 271 15.36 0.19 -15.61
C THR A 271 16.69 0.91 -15.29
N GLN A 272 17.77 0.55 -15.98
CA GLN A 272 19.11 1.13 -15.80
C GLN A 272 19.23 2.58 -16.28
#